data_AF-A0A819A7Z7-F1
#
_entry.id   AF-A0A819A7Z7-F1
#
_cell.length_a   1.000
_cell.length_b   1.000
_cell.length_c   1.000
_cell.angle_alpha   90.00
_cell.angle_beta   90.00
_cell.angle_gamma   90.00
#
_symmetry.space_group_name_H-M   'P 1'
#
loop_
_entity.id
_entity.type
_entity.pdbx_description
1 polymer ?
#
loop_
_entity_poly.entity_id
_entity_poly.type
_entity_poly.pdbx_seq_one_letter_code
_entity_poly.pdbx_strand_id
1 'polypeptide(L)'
;MGTNAEFNLRFTKKMIEREASAAEKKYETSRKKALDALKKSGDIETARIYAETAIQNRSAHNQFLMMASRIDSVIAKVQQANAQNIMVKNMQQVNKMLENVNKDMNANELVKIMDKFEQTFEDFDIKDQVINNAMNQAMATSTPTEAVQDLLRQIANENQLDIRVQLDAIPTIQHSIATPVQQEITAQNSRLAALRHAN
;
A
#
# COMPACT_ATOMS: atom_id res chain seq x y z
N MET A 1 3.94 16.90 -17.36
CA MET A 1 3.92 15.56 -17.99
C MET A 1 4.31 14.57 -16.91
N GLY A 2 3.39 13.70 -16.48
CA GLY A 2 3.74 12.62 -15.55
C GLY A 2 4.90 11.83 -16.13
N THR A 3 5.95 11.62 -15.36
CA THR A 3 7.13 10.87 -15.79
C THR A 3 6.69 9.53 -16.37
N ASN A 4 7.32 9.05 -17.47
CA ASN A 4 7.02 7.73 -18.07
C ASN A 4 6.91 6.61 -17.02
N ALA A 5 7.65 6.74 -15.91
CA ALA A 5 7.57 5.88 -14.73
C ALA A 5 6.18 5.85 -14.07
N GLU A 6 5.55 7.00 -13.81
CA GLU A 6 4.21 7.04 -13.19
C GLU A 6 3.16 6.37 -14.07
N PHE A 7 3.20 6.65 -15.38
CA PHE A 7 2.31 6.04 -16.35
C PHE A 7 2.48 4.51 -16.39
N ASN A 8 3.72 4.03 -16.46
CA ASN A 8 4.03 2.61 -16.45
C ASN A 8 3.55 1.93 -15.16
N LEU A 9 3.77 2.56 -14.00
CA LEU A 9 3.30 2.02 -12.72
C LEU A 9 1.77 1.93 -12.64
N ARG A 10 1.04 2.94 -13.12
CA ARG A 10 -0.43 2.91 -13.19
C ARG A 10 -0.93 1.82 -14.12
N PHE A 11 -0.25 1.62 -15.25
CA PHE A 11 -0.56 0.55 -16.19
C PHE A 11 -0.33 -0.83 -15.56
N THR A 12 0.83 -1.04 -14.92
CA THR A 12 1.18 -2.28 -14.21
C THR A 12 0.19 -2.57 -13.08
N LYS A 13 -0.19 -1.55 -12.28
CA LYS A 13 -1.26 -1.69 -11.28
C LYS A 13 -2.54 -2.24 -11.90
N LYS A 14 -3.02 -1.62 -12.98
CA LYS A 14 -4.27 -2.03 -13.64
C LYS A 14 -4.18 -3.45 -14.23
N MET A 15 -3.00 -3.87 -14.69
CA MET A 15 -2.78 -5.27 -15.08
C MET A 15 -2.89 -6.22 -13.89
N ILE A 16 -2.27 -5.88 -12.76
CA ILE A 16 -2.30 -6.71 -11.54
C ILE A 16 -3.71 -6.79 -10.96
N GLU A 17 -4.48 -5.71 -10.97
CA GLU A 17 -5.88 -5.72 -10.55
C GLU A 17 -6.74 -6.66 -11.40
N ARG A 18 -6.44 -6.77 -12.71
CA ARG A 18 -7.09 -7.75 -13.59
C ARG A 18 -6.71 -9.17 -13.22
N GLU A 19 -5.43 -9.44 -12.95
CA GLU A 19 -4.97 -10.75 -12.49
C GLU A 19 -5.59 -11.13 -11.13
N ALA A 20 -5.72 -10.16 -10.21
CA ALA A 20 -6.43 -10.35 -8.95
C ALA A 20 -7.90 -10.75 -9.21
N SER A 21 -8.63 -10.03 -10.07
CA SER A 21 -10.01 -10.38 -10.41
C SER A 21 -10.12 -11.74 -11.10
N ALA A 22 -9.15 -12.11 -11.93
CA ALA A 22 -9.11 -13.43 -12.57
C ALA A 22 -8.87 -14.56 -11.55
N ALA A 23 -7.98 -14.35 -10.59
CA ALA A 23 -7.74 -15.30 -9.49
C ALA A 23 -8.99 -15.47 -8.61
N GLU A 24 -9.74 -14.39 -8.37
CA GLU A 24 -11.00 -14.46 -7.61
C GLU A 24 -12.07 -15.28 -8.34
N LYS A 25 -12.21 -15.11 -9.66
CA LYS A 25 -13.12 -15.94 -10.46
C LYS A 25 -12.73 -17.42 -10.43
N LYS A 26 -11.43 -17.73 -10.43
CA LYS A 26 -10.93 -19.11 -10.29
C LYS A 26 -11.23 -19.67 -8.89
N TYR A 27 -11.08 -18.86 -7.83
CA TYR A 27 -11.48 -19.23 -6.47
C TYR A 27 -12.95 -19.62 -6.40
N GLU A 28 -13.86 -18.75 -6.88
CA GLU A 28 -15.31 -19.01 -6.86
C GLU A 28 -15.70 -20.26 -7.65
N THR A 29 -15.02 -20.49 -8.79
CA THR A 29 -15.25 -21.69 -9.61
C THR A 29 -14.82 -22.96 -8.88
N SER A 30 -13.63 -22.97 -8.28
CA SER A 30 -13.11 -24.13 -7.53
C SER A 30 -13.91 -24.38 -6.25
N ARG A 31 -14.36 -23.31 -5.57
CA ARG A 31 -15.25 -23.41 -4.40
C ARG A 31 -16.57 -24.09 -4.76
N LYS A 32 -17.20 -23.69 -5.88
CA LYS A 32 -18.43 -24.35 -6.36
C LYS A 32 -18.19 -25.82 -6.70
N LYS A 33 -17.07 -26.16 -7.34
CA LYS A 33 -16.71 -27.56 -7.65
C LYS A 33 -16.50 -28.39 -6.38
N ALA A 34 -15.87 -27.84 -5.36
CA ALA A 34 -15.71 -28.50 -4.06
C ALA A 34 -17.07 -28.78 -3.39
N LEU A 35 -17.97 -27.80 -3.41
CA LEU A 35 -19.34 -27.95 -2.89
C LEU A 35 -20.12 -29.02 -3.65
N ASP A 36 -20.04 -29.01 -4.98
CA ASP A 36 -20.71 -29.98 -5.83
C ASP A 36 -20.17 -31.40 -5.61
N ALA A 37 -18.86 -31.58 -5.47
CA ALA A 37 -18.23 -32.86 -5.16
C ALA A 37 -18.71 -33.41 -3.81
N LEU A 38 -18.80 -32.55 -2.79
CA LEU A 38 -19.26 -32.92 -1.46
C LEU A 38 -20.75 -33.31 -1.44
N LYS A 39 -21.60 -32.57 -2.16
CA LYS A 39 -23.06 -32.79 -2.17
C LYS A 39 -23.52 -33.93 -3.07
N LYS A 40 -22.89 -34.12 -4.23
CA LYS A 40 -23.37 -35.06 -5.26
C LYS A 40 -22.70 -36.43 -5.18
N SER A 41 -21.40 -36.45 -4.92
CA SER A 41 -20.60 -37.68 -5.00
C SER A 41 -20.24 -38.24 -3.63
N GLY A 42 -20.29 -37.41 -2.57
CA GLY A 42 -19.77 -37.77 -1.25
C GLY A 42 -18.26 -38.05 -1.24
N ASP A 43 -17.57 -37.70 -2.32
CA ASP A 43 -16.14 -37.96 -2.51
C ASP A 43 -15.33 -36.84 -1.85
N ILE A 44 -14.89 -37.15 -0.64
CA ILE A 44 -14.13 -36.24 0.23
C ILE A 44 -12.75 -35.92 -0.36
N GLU A 45 -12.12 -36.86 -1.06
CA GLU A 45 -10.78 -36.64 -1.64
C GLU A 45 -10.83 -35.66 -2.81
N THR A 46 -11.81 -35.83 -3.72
CA THR A 46 -12.00 -34.87 -4.82
C THR A 46 -12.41 -33.48 -4.30
N ALA A 47 -13.27 -33.42 -3.27
CA ALA A 47 -13.65 -32.16 -2.64
C ALA A 47 -12.45 -31.46 -1.97
N ARG A 48 -11.55 -32.22 -1.33
CA ARG A 48 -10.31 -31.71 -0.73
C ARG A 48 -9.40 -31.08 -1.77
N ILE A 49 -9.16 -31.73 -2.91
CA ILE A 49 -8.29 -31.20 -3.98
C ILE A 49 -8.84 -29.87 -4.52
N TYR A 50 -10.16 -29.78 -4.75
CA TYR A 50 -10.78 -28.53 -5.19
C TYR A 50 -10.75 -27.44 -4.13
N ALA A 51 -10.90 -27.79 -2.85
CA ALA A 51 -10.79 -26.85 -1.74
C ALA A 51 -9.37 -26.30 -1.61
N GLU A 52 -8.34 -27.15 -1.72
CA GLU A 52 -6.95 -26.72 -1.71
C GLU A 52 -6.64 -25.76 -2.87
N THR A 53 -7.09 -26.12 -4.07
CA THR A 53 -6.96 -25.27 -5.27
C THR A 53 -7.68 -23.93 -5.06
N ALA A 54 -8.85 -23.92 -4.41
CA ALA A 54 -9.56 -22.69 -4.09
C ALA A 54 -8.74 -21.81 -3.13
N ILE A 55 -8.19 -22.38 -2.05
CA ILE A 55 -7.35 -21.64 -1.10
C ILE A 55 -6.12 -21.04 -1.78
N GLN A 56 -5.44 -21.82 -2.65
CA GLN A 56 -4.30 -21.32 -3.42
C GLN A 56 -4.68 -20.11 -4.30
N ASN A 57 -5.82 -20.18 -5.01
CA ASN A 57 -6.30 -19.06 -5.83
C ASN A 57 -6.67 -17.83 -5.00
N ARG A 58 -7.28 -18.02 -3.81
CA ARG A 58 -7.59 -16.93 -2.88
C ARG A 58 -6.32 -16.29 -2.31
N SER A 59 -5.32 -17.08 -1.98
CA SER A 59 -3.99 -16.57 -1.58
C SER A 59 -3.36 -15.76 -2.70
N ALA A 60 -3.40 -16.24 -3.95
CA ALA A 60 -2.90 -15.52 -5.10
C ALA A 60 -3.65 -14.19 -5.33
N HIS A 61 -4.99 -14.18 -5.21
CA HIS A 61 -5.80 -12.97 -5.26
C HIS A 61 -5.34 -11.92 -4.25
N ASN A 62 -5.19 -12.33 -2.98
CA ASN A 62 -4.71 -11.45 -1.92
C ASN A 62 -3.30 -10.92 -2.19
N GLN A 63 -2.39 -11.76 -2.70
CA GLN A 63 -1.04 -11.34 -3.08
C GLN A 63 -1.05 -10.29 -4.20
N PHE A 64 -1.89 -10.46 -5.22
CA PHE A 64 -2.05 -9.47 -6.29
C PHE A 64 -2.66 -8.15 -5.78
N LEU A 65 -3.66 -8.20 -4.91
CA LEU A 65 -4.22 -6.99 -4.29
C LEU A 65 -3.18 -6.25 -3.45
N MET A 66 -2.38 -6.97 -2.64
CA MET A 66 -1.28 -6.37 -1.89
C MET A 66 -0.25 -5.73 -2.82
N MET A 67 0.10 -6.40 -3.93
CA MET A 67 1.03 -5.87 -4.92
C MET A 67 0.49 -4.61 -5.60
N ALA A 68 -0.80 -4.57 -5.94
CA ALA A 68 -1.45 -3.38 -6.49
C ALA A 68 -1.42 -2.19 -5.51
N SER A 69 -1.73 -2.43 -4.23
CA SER A 69 -1.68 -1.41 -3.17
C SER A 69 -0.25 -0.89 -2.93
N ARG A 70 0.75 -1.77 -2.97
CA ARG A 70 2.16 -1.37 -2.90
C ARG A 70 2.55 -0.49 -4.09
N ILE A 71 2.08 -0.81 -5.30
CA ILE A 71 2.34 0.01 -6.48
C ILE A 71 1.66 1.37 -6.37
N ASP A 72 0.43 1.45 -5.83
CA ASP A 72 -0.22 2.72 -5.53
C ASP A 72 0.61 3.58 -4.57
N SER A 73 1.16 2.97 -3.52
CA SER A 73 2.04 3.66 -2.58
C SER A 73 3.30 4.21 -3.27
N VAL A 74 3.87 3.46 -4.23
CA VAL A 74 5.01 3.93 -5.03
C VAL A 74 4.61 5.06 -5.97
N ILE A 75 3.43 4.96 -6.62
CA ILE A 75 2.89 6.03 -7.47
C ILE A 75 2.75 7.33 -6.65
N ALA A 76 2.19 7.27 -5.44
CA ALA A 76 2.06 8.43 -4.57
C ALA A 76 3.42 9.07 -4.25
N LYS A 77 4.43 8.26 -3.92
CA LYS A 77 5.81 8.75 -3.71
C LYS A 77 6.42 9.39 -4.96
N VAL A 78 6.19 8.80 -6.14
CA VAL A 78 6.66 9.37 -7.42
C VAL A 78 5.97 10.71 -7.70
N GLN A 79 4.68 10.84 -7.40
CA GLN A 79 3.95 12.10 -7.53
C GLN A 79 4.47 13.17 -6.57
N GLN A 80 4.72 12.80 -5.31
CA GLN A 80 5.33 13.70 -4.31
C GLN A 80 6.72 14.16 -4.77
N ALA A 81 7.57 13.24 -5.24
CA ALA A 81 8.89 13.58 -5.78
C ALA A 81 8.80 14.48 -7.02
N ASN A 82 7.81 14.27 -7.90
CA ASN A 82 7.59 15.15 -9.04
C ASN A 82 7.16 16.56 -8.59
N ALA A 83 6.29 16.67 -7.57
CA ALA A 83 5.88 17.96 -7.01
C ALA A 83 7.07 18.70 -6.36
N GLN A 84 7.90 17.99 -5.58
CA GLN A 84 9.13 18.53 -5.01
C GLN A 84 10.10 19.02 -6.11
N ASN A 85 10.25 18.27 -7.20
CA ASN A 85 11.08 18.69 -8.33
C ASN A 85 10.56 19.96 -9.01
N ILE A 86 9.23 20.11 -9.14
CA ILE A 86 8.63 21.34 -9.67
C ILE A 86 8.90 22.51 -8.71
N MET A 87 8.75 22.31 -7.41
CA MET A 87 9.05 23.32 -6.39
C MET A 87 10.51 23.76 -6.47
N VAL A 88 11.46 22.83 -6.55
CA VAL A 88 12.90 23.15 -6.69
C VAL A 88 13.16 23.99 -7.93
N LYS A 89 12.53 23.66 -9.08
CA LYS A 89 12.67 24.46 -10.32
C LYS A 89 12.08 25.85 -10.16
N ASN A 90 10.93 25.98 -9.51
CA ASN A 90 10.31 27.29 -9.23
C ASN A 90 11.18 28.11 -8.27
N MET A 91 11.75 27.50 -7.23
CA MET A 91 12.68 28.18 -6.32
C MET A 91 13.95 28.63 -7.03
N GLN A 92 14.50 27.82 -7.94
CA GLN A 92 15.61 28.25 -8.78
C GLN A 92 15.26 29.46 -9.65
N GLN A 93 14.02 29.52 -10.17
CA GLN A 93 13.56 30.65 -10.96
C GLN A 93 13.37 31.91 -10.10
N VAL A 94 12.77 31.77 -8.91
CA VAL A 94 12.64 32.83 -7.91
C VAL A 94 14.01 33.36 -7.50
N ASN A 95 14.98 32.47 -7.24
CA ASN A 95 16.34 32.88 -6.88
C ASN A 95 17.02 33.68 -8.00
N LYS A 96 16.85 33.27 -9.27
CA LYS A 96 17.34 34.04 -10.43
C LYS A 96 16.67 35.42 -10.54
N MET A 97 15.37 35.52 -10.24
CA MET A 97 14.68 36.82 -10.21
C MET A 97 15.23 37.70 -9.10
N LEU A 98 15.46 37.15 -7.90
CA LEU A 98 16.10 37.86 -6.79
C LEU A 98 17.51 38.34 -7.14
N GLU A 99 18.33 37.52 -7.81
CA GLU A 99 19.66 37.93 -8.29
C GLU A 99 19.60 39.10 -9.27
N ASN A 100 18.56 39.19 -10.09
CA ASN A 100 18.36 40.31 -11.01
C ASN A 100 17.84 41.57 -10.29
N VAL A 101 16.87 41.43 -9.36
CA VAL A 101 16.37 42.55 -8.56
C VAL A 101 17.46 43.13 -7.64
N ASN A 102 18.37 42.30 -7.13
CA ASN A 102 19.50 42.75 -6.33
C ASN A 102 20.52 43.58 -7.13
N LYS A 103 20.57 43.42 -8.47
CA LYS A 103 21.39 44.24 -9.37
C LYS A 103 20.73 45.59 -9.68
N ASP A 104 19.41 45.62 -9.75
CA ASP A 104 18.63 46.82 -10.12
C ASP A 104 18.02 47.58 -8.92
N MET A 105 18.22 47.10 -7.67
CA MET A 105 17.70 47.65 -6.39
C MET A 105 16.19 47.97 -6.39
N ASN A 106 15.37 47.22 -7.13
CA ASN A 106 13.96 47.54 -7.31
C ASN A 106 13.05 46.87 -6.26
N ALA A 107 12.84 47.54 -5.12
CA ALA A 107 12.11 46.99 -3.96
C ALA A 107 10.67 46.53 -4.26
N ASN A 108 9.99 47.16 -5.22
CA ASN A 108 8.63 46.76 -5.63
C ASN A 108 8.59 45.41 -6.37
N GLU A 109 9.66 45.04 -7.05
CA GLU A 109 9.77 43.72 -7.68
C GLU A 109 10.09 42.64 -6.65
N LEU A 110 10.87 42.96 -5.61
CA LEU A 110 11.15 42.06 -4.49
C LEU A 110 9.85 41.60 -3.79
N VAL A 111 8.93 42.53 -3.51
CA VAL A 111 7.64 42.21 -2.87
C VAL A 111 6.84 41.23 -3.72
N LYS A 112 6.75 41.47 -5.04
CA LYS A 112 6.04 40.56 -5.96
C LYS A 112 6.68 39.17 -6.04
N ILE A 113 8.00 39.07 -5.92
CA ILE A 113 8.70 37.80 -5.91
C ILE A 113 8.42 37.03 -4.61
N MET A 114 8.36 37.74 -3.47
CA MET A 114 8.00 37.14 -2.18
C MET A 114 6.56 36.66 -2.14
N ASP A 115 5.60 37.44 -2.64
CA ASP A 115 4.19 37.03 -2.74
C ASP A 115 4.06 35.73 -3.56
N LYS A 116 4.80 35.63 -4.66
CA LYS A 116 4.79 34.46 -5.55
C LYS A 116 5.46 33.24 -4.91
N PHE A 117 6.49 33.48 -4.10
CA PHE A 117 7.14 32.43 -3.30
C PHE A 117 6.20 31.86 -2.25
N GLU A 118 5.51 32.73 -1.50
CA GLU A 118 4.56 32.36 -0.45
C GLU A 118 3.40 31.55 -1.02
N GLN A 119 2.83 32.01 -2.13
CA GLN A 119 1.76 31.30 -2.83
C GLN A 119 2.20 29.92 -3.36
N THR A 120 3.43 29.79 -3.85
CA THR A 120 3.97 28.50 -4.33
C THR A 120 4.22 27.51 -3.19
N PHE A 121 4.54 28.01 -1.99
CA PHE A 121 4.80 27.19 -0.80
C PHE A 121 3.50 26.71 -0.15
N GLU A 122 2.50 27.59 -0.03
CA GLU A 122 1.20 27.26 0.55
C GLU A 122 0.44 26.20 -0.28
N ASP A 123 0.46 26.35 -1.61
CA ASP A 123 -0.09 25.36 -2.54
C ASP A 123 0.57 23.97 -2.44
N PHE A 124 1.83 23.92 -2.00
CA PHE A 124 2.58 22.68 -1.84
C PHE A 124 2.26 22.02 -0.50
N ASP A 125 2.25 22.77 0.60
CA ASP A 125 1.97 22.24 1.94
C ASP A 125 0.56 21.63 2.02
N ILE A 126 -0.45 22.31 1.45
CA ILE A 126 -1.82 21.78 1.36
C ILE A 126 -1.85 20.44 0.61
N LYS A 127 -1.06 20.30 -0.47
CA LYS A 127 -1.01 19.05 -1.26
C LYS A 127 -0.26 17.93 -0.54
N ASP A 128 0.82 18.24 0.17
CA ASP A 128 1.59 17.25 0.93
C ASP A 128 0.75 16.67 2.10
N GLN A 129 -0.01 17.52 2.81
CA GLN A 129 -0.90 17.08 3.89
C GLN A 129 -2.03 16.15 3.39
N VAL A 130 -2.65 16.47 2.25
CA VAL A 130 -3.69 15.62 1.65
C VAL A 130 -3.15 14.26 1.24
N ILE A 131 -1.95 14.22 0.66
CA ILE A 131 -1.30 12.97 0.22
C ILE A 131 -0.90 12.10 1.44
N ASN A 132 -0.27 12.69 2.46
CA ASN A 132 0.16 11.95 3.65
C ASN A 132 -1.02 11.37 4.44
N ASN A 133 -2.13 12.11 4.56
CA ASN A 133 -3.33 11.62 5.24
C ASN A 133 -3.99 10.45 4.48
N ALA A 134 -4.07 10.52 3.15
CA ALA A 134 -4.61 9.42 2.33
C ALA A 134 -3.70 8.17 2.36
N MET A 135 -2.38 8.37 2.40
CA MET A 135 -1.41 7.29 2.40
C MET A 135 -1.32 6.55 3.75
N ASN A 136 -1.43 7.27 4.87
CA ASN A 136 -1.47 6.68 6.21
C ASN A 136 -2.72 5.81 6.43
N GLN A 137 -3.88 6.21 5.87
CA GLN A 137 -5.10 5.40 5.94
C GLN A 137 -5.01 4.12 5.09
N ALA A 138 -4.28 4.14 3.97
CA ALA A 138 -4.11 2.98 3.10
C ALA A 138 -3.11 1.93 3.63
N MET A 139 -2.14 2.34 4.46
CA MET A 139 -1.12 1.43 5.03
C MET A 139 -1.60 0.65 6.26
N ALA A 140 -2.57 1.19 7.01
CA ALA A 140 -3.06 0.64 8.28
C ALA A 140 -3.89 -0.67 8.14
N THR A 141 -4.29 -1.05 6.93
CA THR A 141 -5.18 -2.19 6.65
C THR A 141 -4.44 -3.43 6.15
N SER A 142 -3.12 -3.51 6.30
CA SER A 142 -2.34 -4.70 5.91
C SER A 142 -2.45 -5.85 6.92
N THR A 143 -3.62 -6.50 6.89
CA THR A 143 -3.91 -7.90 7.29
C THR A 143 -3.74 -8.30 8.76
N PRO A 144 -4.83 -8.50 9.52
CA PRO A 144 -4.80 -9.31 10.72
C PRO A 144 -5.14 -10.78 10.41
N THR A 145 -4.34 -11.67 10.98
CA THR A 145 -4.47 -13.14 11.02
C THR A 145 -5.88 -13.63 11.43
N GLU A 146 -6.69 -12.76 12.05
CA GLU A 146 -8.13 -12.94 12.32
C GLU A 146 -8.95 -13.27 11.07
N ALA A 147 -8.62 -12.70 9.90
CA ALA A 147 -9.40 -12.91 8.69
C ALA A 147 -9.43 -14.38 8.21
N VAL A 148 -8.42 -15.18 8.59
CA VAL A 148 -8.36 -16.62 8.32
C VAL A 148 -9.30 -17.39 9.26
N GLN A 149 -9.32 -17.03 10.54
CA GLN A 149 -10.20 -17.67 11.54
C GLN A 149 -11.67 -17.26 11.34
N ASP A 150 -11.92 -16.01 10.96
CA ASP A 150 -13.26 -15.50 10.69
C ASP A 150 -13.89 -16.13 9.46
N LEU A 151 -13.12 -16.34 8.38
CA LEU A 151 -13.62 -17.05 7.21
C LEU A 151 -13.97 -18.51 7.55
N LEU A 152 -13.16 -19.17 8.37
CA LEU A 152 -13.42 -20.54 8.78
C LEU A 152 -14.68 -20.65 9.64
N ARG A 153 -14.88 -19.70 10.57
CA ARG A 153 -16.10 -19.60 11.37
C ARG A 153 -17.32 -19.28 10.51
N GLN A 154 -17.19 -18.39 9.53
CA GLN A 154 -18.29 -18.02 8.64
C GLN A 154 -18.74 -19.20 7.77
N ILE A 155 -17.79 -19.96 7.21
CA ILE A 155 -18.11 -21.15 6.39
C ILE A 155 -18.70 -22.29 7.26
N ALA A 156 -18.19 -22.49 8.49
CA ALA A 156 -18.72 -23.50 9.41
C ALA A 156 -20.15 -23.18 9.86
N ASN A 157 -20.43 -21.91 10.18
CA ASN A 157 -21.77 -21.45 10.56
C ASN A 157 -22.76 -21.50 9.39
N GLU A 158 -22.34 -21.12 8.19
CA GLU A 158 -23.19 -21.19 6.98
C GLU A 158 -23.58 -22.62 6.58
N ASN A 159 -22.83 -23.64 7.03
CA ASN A 159 -23.05 -25.04 6.67
C ASN A 159 -23.40 -25.96 7.85
N GLN A 160 -23.66 -25.41 9.04
CA GLN A 160 -24.00 -26.18 10.26
C GLN A 160 -22.98 -27.30 10.59
N LEU A 161 -21.70 -27.06 10.33
CA LEU A 161 -20.63 -28.01 10.67
C LEU A 161 -20.11 -27.67 12.07
N ASP A 162 -20.30 -28.58 13.03
CA ASP A 162 -19.92 -28.39 14.44
C ASP A 162 -18.40 -28.58 14.64
N ILE A 163 -17.59 -27.64 14.15
CA ILE A 163 -16.10 -27.68 14.17
C ILE A 163 -15.55 -26.91 15.39
N ARG A 164 -16.21 -26.99 16.54
CA ARG A 164 -15.78 -26.25 17.75
C ARG A 164 -14.53 -26.84 18.43
N VAL A 165 -14.06 -28.02 18.03
CA VAL A 165 -13.04 -28.78 18.78
C VAL A 165 -11.68 -28.91 18.05
N GLN A 166 -11.59 -28.63 16.75
CA GLN A 166 -10.34 -28.87 15.99
C GLN A 166 -9.52 -27.63 15.61
N LEU A 167 -10.01 -26.41 15.86
CA LEU A 167 -9.31 -25.18 15.48
C LEU A 167 -8.31 -24.65 16.53
N ASP A 168 -8.49 -25.01 17.81
CA ASP A 168 -7.59 -24.61 18.89
C ASP A 168 -6.29 -25.44 18.94
N ALA A 169 -6.16 -26.47 18.10
CA ALA A 169 -5.03 -27.40 18.11
C ALA A 169 -3.92 -27.05 17.10
N ILE A 170 -4.07 -25.99 16.29
CA ILE A 170 -3.06 -25.65 15.28
C ILE A 170 -2.10 -24.60 15.87
N PRO A 171 -0.83 -24.93 16.15
CA PRO A 171 0.12 -23.97 16.68
C PRO A 171 0.35 -22.86 15.64
N THR A 172 0.19 -21.62 16.08
CA THR A 172 0.51 -20.43 15.28
C THR A 172 2.01 -20.41 15.04
N ILE A 173 2.46 -20.78 13.83
CA ILE A 173 3.82 -20.53 13.40
C ILE A 173 3.94 -19.02 13.18
N GLN A 174 4.49 -18.31 14.16
CA GLN A 174 4.92 -16.92 14.00
C GLN A 174 6.04 -16.89 12.97
N HIS A 175 5.71 -16.63 11.71
CA HIS A 175 6.70 -16.16 10.75
C HIS A 175 6.95 -14.69 11.02
N SER A 176 7.90 -14.42 11.92
CA SER A 176 8.49 -13.10 12.09
C SER A 176 9.30 -12.75 10.85
N ILE A 177 8.65 -12.17 9.83
CA ILE A 177 9.35 -11.49 8.75
C ILE A 177 9.67 -10.09 9.25
N ALA A 178 10.72 -9.99 10.07
CA ALA A 178 11.39 -8.72 10.28
C ALA A 178 12.09 -8.35 8.96
N THR A 179 11.58 -7.34 8.26
CA THR A 179 12.31 -6.72 7.15
C THR A 179 13.58 -6.06 7.72
N PRO A 180 14.78 -6.34 7.17
CA PRO A 180 16.05 -5.83 7.73
C PRO A 180 16.12 -4.30 7.78
N VAL A 181 15.37 -3.61 6.92
CA VAL A 181 15.31 -2.13 6.86
C VAL A 181 14.62 -1.53 8.09
N GLN A 182 13.66 -2.22 8.72
CA GLN A 182 12.91 -1.68 9.86
C GLN A 182 13.72 -1.76 11.17
N GLN A 183 14.58 -2.77 11.30
CA GLN A 183 15.47 -2.91 12.46
C GLN A 183 16.56 -1.85 12.46
N GLU A 184 17.09 -1.48 11.28
CA GLU A 184 18.15 -0.48 11.16
C GLU A 184 17.66 0.94 11.49
N ILE A 185 16.47 1.33 11.02
CA ILE A 185 15.85 2.63 11.32
C ILE A 185 15.52 2.75 12.81
N THR A 186 15.00 1.68 13.43
CA THR A 186 14.66 1.68 14.85
C THR A 186 15.91 1.75 15.73
N ALA A 187 16.98 1.04 15.34
CA ALA A 187 18.27 1.10 16.01
C ALA A 187 18.94 2.49 15.89
N GLN A 188 18.92 3.11 14.72
CA GLN A 188 19.45 4.47 14.52
C GLN A 188 18.68 5.51 15.34
N ASN A 189 17.35 5.42 15.38
CA ASN A 189 16.50 6.33 16.17
C ASN A 189 16.74 6.19 17.68
N SER A 190 16.93 4.96 18.18
CA SER A 190 17.26 4.74 19.61
C SER A 190 18.64 5.32 19.98
N ARG A 191 19.63 5.23 19.08
CA ARG A 191 20.99 5.76 19.31
C ARG A 191 21.03 7.29 19.31
N LEU A 192 20.24 7.92 18.43
CA LEU A 192 20.06 9.38 18.40
C LEU A 192 19.34 9.90 19.66
N ALA A 193 18.36 9.15 20.19
CA ALA A 193 17.70 9.50 21.45
C ALA A 193 18.67 9.43 22.65
N ALA A 194 19.51 8.40 22.73
CA ALA A 194 20.50 8.27 23.80
C ALA A 194 21.53 9.41 23.82
N LEU A 195 21.95 9.91 22.64
CA LEU A 195 22.88 11.04 22.53
C LEU A 195 22.23 12.39 22.87
N ARG A 196 20.91 12.51 22.74
CA ARG A 196 20.15 13.71 23.15
C ARG A 196 19.94 13.81 24.66
N HIS A 197 20.02 12.70 25.38
CA HIS A 197 19.92 12.66 26.85
C HIS A 197 21.28 12.69 27.55
N ALA A 198 22.39 12.73 26.81
CA ALA A 198 23.75 12.70 27.33
C ALA A 198 24.49 14.05 27.26
N ASN A 199 23.79 15.15 27.01
CA ASN A 199 24.29 16.53 27.14
C ASN A 199 23.41 17.33 28.09
#